data_AF-A0A956S5B8-F1
#
_entry.id   AF-A0A956S5B8-F1
#
_cell.length_a   1.000
_cell.length_b   1.000
_cell.length_c   1.000
_cell.angle_alpha   90.00
_cell.angle_beta   90.00
_cell.angle_gamma   90.00
#
_symmetry.space_group_name_H-M   'P 1'
#
loop_
_entity.id
_entity.type
_entity.pdbx_description
1 polymer ?
#
loop_
_entity_poly.entity_id
_entity_poly.type
_entity_poly.pdbx_seq_one_letter_code
_entity_poly.pdbx_strand_id
1 'polypeptide(L)'
;MNLVNLTINNKSVSVPKGSTILDAAKKLNIKIPTLCHLNMSEVNIVNQCSSCRVCMVSVGKGLVPACGTLAKEGMNVQTNTKDAINARKRVVELLLSDHPQDCLICDKNGNCELQSIAANLGIREIRFKGEQSFAKTDTSTKSIIKNYDKCILCRRCETMCNDIQTVGALSGVNRGFNTKVGTFFNTNLCDTECTFCGQCISVCPTGALTEVNNIPLVWDALHQNEKTVVVQVAPSVRVAIGEEFGLEAGTISTGKMVAALKSLGFKYVFD
;
A
#
# COMPACT_ATOMS: atom_id res chain seq x y z
N MET A 1 -21.44 1.12 27.17
CA MET A 1 -20.82 1.77 26.00
C MET A 1 -21.91 2.50 25.24
N ASN A 2 -21.77 3.80 24.95
CA ASN A 2 -22.75 4.52 24.14
C ASN A 2 -22.63 4.07 22.68
N LEU A 3 -23.67 3.43 22.17
CA LEU A 3 -23.79 3.03 20.77
C LEU A 3 -24.45 4.15 19.96
N VAL A 4 -24.13 4.19 18.68
CA VAL A 4 -24.70 5.09 17.68
C VAL A 4 -25.34 4.24 16.59
N ASN A 5 -26.59 4.52 16.25
CA ASN A 5 -27.32 3.82 15.21
C ASN A 5 -27.30 4.64 13.92
N LEU A 6 -26.99 3.95 12.82
CA LEU A 6 -27.01 4.51 11.47
C LEU A 6 -27.51 3.45 10.48
N THR A 7 -27.82 3.90 9.27
CA THR A 7 -28.24 3.04 8.17
C THR A 7 -27.22 3.14 7.04
N ILE A 8 -26.76 2.01 6.51
CA ILE A 8 -25.86 1.95 5.35
C ILE A 8 -26.51 1.08 4.28
N ASN A 9 -26.77 1.63 3.10
CA ASN A 9 -27.48 0.94 2.01
C ASN A 9 -28.79 0.26 2.49
N ASN A 10 -29.60 1.00 3.25
CA ASN A 10 -30.86 0.51 3.86
C ASN A 10 -30.70 -0.61 4.92
N LYS A 11 -29.48 -0.93 5.35
CA LYS A 11 -29.22 -1.86 6.46
C LYS A 11 -28.87 -1.07 7.73
N SER A 12 -29.60 -1.30 8.81
CA SER A 12 -29.33 -0.69 10.11
C SER A 12 -28.10 -1.33 10.77
N VAL A 13 -27.29 -0.52 11.44
CA VAL A 13 -26.11 -0.96 12.18
C VAL A 13 -25.89 -0.08 13.41
N SER A 14 -25.40 -0.70 14.48
CA SER A 14 -25.02 -0.02 15.72
C SER A 14 -23.52 -0.16 15.96
N VAL A 15 -22.84 0.97 16.16
CA VAL A 15 -21.39 1.03 16.41
C VAL A 15 -21.07 1.82 17.67
N PRO A 16 -19.95 1.55 18.35
CA PRO A 16 -19.48 2.39 19.43
C PRO A 16 -19.36 3.86 19.00
N LYS A 17 -19.74 4.78 19.88
CA LYS A 17 -19.53 6.21 19.66
C LYS A 17 -18.03 6.47 19.43
N GLY A 18 -17.71 7.16 18.33
CA GLY A 18 -16.33 7.41 17.90
C GLY A 18 -15.86 6.52 16.74
N SER A 19 -16.62 5.48 16.37
CA SER A 19 -16.34 4.72 15.15
C SER A 19 -16.60 5.54 13.89
N THR A 20 -15.85 5.26 12.82
CA THR A 20 -16.03 5.89 11.52
C THR A 20 -17.15 5.23 10.72
N ILE A 21 -17.61 5.89 9.64
CA ILE A 21 -18.53 5.28 8.68
C ILE A 21 -17.91 4.01 8.07
N LEU A 22 -16.59 4.00 7.84
CA LEU A 22 -15.89 2.83 7.31
C LEU A 22 -15.95 1.65 8.29
N ASP A 23 -15.76 1.88 9.59
CA ASP A 23 -15.86 0.82 10.61
C ASP A 23 -17.28 0.25 10.70
N ALA A 24 -18.29 1.12 10.59
CA ALA A 24 -19.69 0.70 10.53
C ALA A 24 -19.99 -0.13 9.28
N ALA A 25 -19.43 0.24 8.12
CA ALA A 25 -19.57 -0.52 6.87
C ALA A 25 -18.90 -1.89 6.95
N LYS A 26 -17.72 -2.00 7.59
CA LYS A 26 -17.03 -3.27 7.82
C LYS A 26 -17.89 -4.27 8.60
N LYS A 27 -18.62 -3.83 9.65
CA LYS A 27 -19.54 -4.70 10.41
C LYS A 27 -20.66 -5.29 9.56
N LEU A 28 -21.07 -4.61 8.49
CA LEU A 28 -22.10 -5.06 7.57
C LEU A 28 -21.54 -5.84 6.37
N ASN A 29 -20.24 -6.16 6.36
CA ASN A 29 -19.52 -6.73 5.22
C ASN A 29 -19.66 -5.89 3.94
N ILE A 30 -19.79 -4.57 4.07
CA ILE A 30 -19.84 -3.64 2.95
C ILE A 30 -18.42 -3.13 2.70
N LYS A 31 -17.83 -3.55 1.58
CA LYS A 31 -16.49 -3.13 1.16
C LYS A 31 -16.53 -1.73 0.55
N ILE A 32 -16.00 -0.75 1.27
CA ILE A 32 -15.72 0.59 0.74
C ILE A 32 -14.22 0.65 0.38
N PRO A 33 -13.85 1.04 -0.84
CA PRO A 33 -12.44 1.07 -1.25
C PRO A 33 -11.68 2.15 -0.48
N THR A 34 -10.43 1.85 -0.12
CA THR A 34 -9.52 2.75 0.61
C THR A 34 -8.12 2.66 0.00
N LEU A 35 -7.41 3.80 -0.07
CA LEU A 35 -6.00 3.85 -0.52
C LEU A 35 -5.06 4.48 0.50
N CYS A 36 -5.42 5.60 1.13
CA CYS A 36 -4.58 6.17 2.19
C CYS A 36 -4.85 5.51 3.52
N HIS A 37 -6.12 5.19 3.81
CA HIS A 37 -6.47 4.57 5.06
C HIS A 37 -5.81 3.19 5.19
N LEU A 38 -5.10 3.02 6.30
CA LEU A 38 -4.49 1.78 6.74
C LEU A 38 -4.82 1.65 8.23
N ASN A 39 -5.32 0.50 8.64
CA ASN A 39 -5.59 0.19 10.03
C ASN A 39 -5.16 -1.25 10.25
N MET A 40 -4.08 -1.44 11.02
CA MET A 40 -3.63 -2.75 11.47
C MET A 40 -3.65 -2.72 13.00
N SER A 41 -4.78 -3.15 13.56
CA SER A 41 -5.05 -3.13 14.99
C SER A 41 -4.06 -3.96 15.81
N GLU A 42 -3.46 -4.98 15.19
CA GLU A 42 -2.50 -5.88 15.82
C GLU A 42 -1.21 -5.16 16.24
N VAL A 43 -0.84 -4.10 15.51
CA VAL A 43 0.37 -3.30 15.73
C VAL A 43 0.05 -1.84 16.05
N ASN A 44 -1.21 -1.52 16.39
CA ASN A 44 -1.69 -0.19 16.73
C ASN A 44 -1.36 0.91 15.70
N ILE A 45 -1.27 0.55 14.41
CA ILE A 45 -1.06 1.53 13.33
C ILE A 45 -2.39 1.96 12.72
N VAL A 46 -2.62 3.27 12.68
CA VAL A 46 -3.75 3.87 12.00
C VAL A 46 -3.28 5.08 11.17
N ASN A 47 -3.25 4.92 9.85
CA ASN A 47 -3.15 6.07 8.95
C ASN A 47 -4.56 6.51 8.54
N GLN A 48 -4.96 7.73 8.92
CA GLN A 48 -6.30 8.27 8.68
C GLN A 48 -6.27 9.71 8.17
N CYS A 49 -5.28 10.06 7.34
CA CYS A 49 -5.16 11.40 6.76
C CYS A 49 -6.31 11.78 5.80
N SER A 50 -7.13 10.81 5.36
CA SER A 50 -8.26 11.00 4.45
C SER A 50 -7.92 11.75 3.14
N SER A 51 -6.63 11.79 2.76
CA SER A 51 -6.14 12.58 1.63
C SER A 51 -6.58 12.03 0.28
N CYS A 52 -6.59 10.70 0.13
CA CYS A 52 -6.83 10.07 -1.17
C CYS A 52 -8.27 10.18 -1.67
N ARG A 53 -9.26 10.47 -0.82
CA ARG A 53 -10.70 10.55 -1.17
C ARG A 53 -11.27 9.37 -1.99
N VAL A 54 -10.67 8.18 -1.93
CA VAL A 54 -11.22 6.98 -2.60
C VAL A 54 -12.41 6.39 -1.85
N CYS A 55 -12.54 6.66 -0.55
CA CYS A 55 -13.61 6.12 0.30
C CYS A 55 -14.89 6.98 0.33
N MET A 56 -15.13 7.83 -0.68
CA MET A 56 -16.26 8.77 -0.65
C MET A 56 -17.60 8.04 -0.67
N VAL A 57 -18.53 8.44 0.19
CA VAL A 57 -19.89 7.91 0.31
C VAL A 57 -20.89 9.06 0.37
N SER A 58 -22.14 8.80 -0.02
CA SER A 58 -23.22 9.78 0.11
C SER A 58 -23.85 9.71 1.48
N VAL A 59 -24.16 10.88 2.06
CA VAL A 59 -24.92 11.03 3.31
C VAL A 59 -26.18 11.89 3.10
N GLY A 60 -26.72 11.87 1.88
CA GLY A 60 -27.90 12.65 1.47
C GLY A 60 -27.59 14.12 1.14
N LYS A 61 -26.95 14.85 2.07
CA LYS A 61 -26.60 16.28 1.89
C LYS A 61 -25.31 16.52 1.08
N GLY A 62 -24.61 15.46 0.68
CA GLY A 62 -23.34 15.54 -0.04
C GLY A 62 -22.51 14.27 0.10
N LEU A 63 -21.28 14.34 -0.42
CA LEU A 63 -20.32 13.25 -0.34
C LEU A 63 -19.29 13.51 0.76
N VAL A 64 -18.99 12.49 1.55
CA VAL A 64 -18.01 12.54 2.65
C VAL A 64 -17.04 11.35 2.60
N PRO A 65 -15.79 11.49 3.09
CA PRO A 65 -14.87 10.36 3.17
C PRO A 65 -15.30 9.38 4.28
N ALA A 66 -15.57 8.12 3.95
CA ALA A 66 -16.01 7.15 4.97
C ALA A 66 -14.95 6.89 6.05
N CYS A 67 -13.66 6.89 5.68
CA CYS A 67 -12.57 6.62 6.63
C CYS A 67 -12.29 7.76 7.61
N GLY A 68 -12.71 9.00 7.32
CA GLY A 68 -12.44 10.17 8.17
C GLY A 68 -13.68 10.72 8.88
N THR A 69 -14.87 10.25 8.52
CA THR A 69 -16.14 10.78 9.05
C THR A 69 -16.66 9.87 10.16
N LEU A 70 -16.91 10.45 11.34
CA LEU A 70 -17.52 9.74 12.47
C LEU A 70 -18.98 9.40 12.19
N ALA A 71 -19.39 8.20 12.58
CA ALA A 71 -20.79 7.80 12.57
C ALA A 71 -21.59 8.65 13.57
N LYS A 72 -22.76 9.15 13.15
CA LYS A 72 -23.69 9.93 13.98
C LYS A 72 -25.06 9.26 14.00
N GLU A 73 -25.81 9.53 15.07
CA GLU A 73 -27.14 8.96 15.27
C GLU A 73 -28.06 9.36 14.12
N GLY A 74 -28.81 8.38 13.57
CA GLY A 74 -29.74 8.61 12.48
C GLY A 74 -29.08 8.91 11.12
N MET A 75 -27.76 8.76 10.99
CA MET A 75 -27.09 8.98 9.72
C MET A 75 -27.55 7.93 8.69
N ASN A 76 -27.90 8.39 7.49
CA ASN A 76 -28.23 7.52 6.36
C ASN A 76 -27.12 7.61 5.30
N VAL A 77 -26.36 6.53 5.15
CA VAL A 77 -25.21 6.43 4.27
C VAL A 77 -25.56 5.56 3.06
N GLN A 78 -25.24 6.04 1.86
CA GLN A 78 -25.35 5.26 0.64
C GLN A 78 -23.97 5.17 -0.03
N THR A 79 -23.51 3.95 -0.24
CA THR A 79 -22.14 3.67 -0.70
C THR A 79 -22.02 3.49 -2.21
N ASN A 80 -23.15 3.29 -2.89
CA ASN A 80 -23.24 2.91 -4.31
C ASN A 80 -24.12 3.88 -5.13
N THR A 81 -24.33 5.12 -4.65
CA THR A 81 -25.01 6.14 -5.47
C THR A 81 -24.16 6.50 -6.68
N LYS A 82 -24.81 6.93 -7.77
CA LYS A 82 -24.11 7.38 -8.98
C LYS A 82 -23.08 8.48 -8.66
N ASP A 83 -23.43 9.40 -7.78
CA ASP A 83 -22.52 10.48 -7.36
C ASP A 83 -21.31 9.96 -6.58
N ALA A 84 -21.50 9.02 -5.65
CA ALA A 84 -20.40 8.42 -4.90
C ALA A 84 -19.46 7.65 -5.84
N ILE A 85 -20.00 6.83 -6.75
CA ILE A 85 -19.20 6.07 -7.72
C ILE A 85 -18.44 7.01 -8.65
N ASN A 86 -19.09 8.03 -9.19
CA ASN A 86 -18.46 9.01 -10.09
C ASN A 86 -17.37 9.81 -9.38
N ALA A 87 -17.57 10.19 -8.12
CA ALA A 87 -16.55 10.88 -7.33
C ALA A 87 -15.32 9.99 -7.11
N ARG A 88 -15.50 8.72 -6.74
CA ARG A 88 -14.39 7.77 -6.59
C ARG A 88 -13.65 7.57 -7.91
N LYS A 89 -14.38 7.38 -9.01
CA LYS A 89 -13.80 7.22 -10.35
C LYS A 89 -12.97 8.44 -10.73
N ARG A 90 -13.52 9.64 -10.56
CA ARG A 90 -12.82 10.91 -10.85
C ARG A 90 -11.54 11.06 -10.03
N VAL A 91 -11.60 10.77 -8.73
CA VAL A 91 -10.43 10.85 -7.84
C VAL A 91 -9.34 9.87 -8.29
N VAL A 92 -9.70 8.62 -8.61
CA VAL A 92 -8.72 7.63 -9.07
C VAL A 92 -8.16 8.00 -10.44
N GLU A 93 -8.97 8.54 -11.36
CA GLU A 93 -8.47 9.06 -12.64
C GLU A 93 -7.49 10.23 -12.45
N LEU A 94 -7.70 11.11 -11.46
CA LEU A 94 -6.77 12.19 -11.14
C LEU A 94 -5.45 11.66 -10.55
N LEU A 95 -5.51 10.62 -9.71
CA LEU A 95 -4.29 9.94 -9.25
C LEU A 95 -3.55 9.32 -10.43
N LEU A 96 -4.28 8.67 -11.34
CA LEU A 96 -3.69 8.02 -12.52
C LEU A 96 -3.19 9.01 -13.58
N SER A 97 -3.72 10.24 -13.64
CA SER A 97 -3.19 11.25 -14.55
C SER A 97 -1.78 11.70 -14.17
N ASP A 98 -1.45 11.65 -12.87
CA ASP A 98 -0.14 12.01 -12.31
C ASP A 98 0.76 10.79 -12.05
N HIS A 99 0.33 9.58 -12.43
CA HIS A 99 1.04 8.32 -12.16
C HIS A 99 1.47 7.65 -13.47
N PRO A 100 2.72 7.14 -13.56
CA PRO A 100 3.16 6.43 -14.75
C PRO A 100 2.37 5.13 -14.97
N GLN A 101 2.05 4.83 -16.23
CA GLN A 101 1.24 3.66 -16.62
C GLN A 101 2.13 2.49 -17.07
N ASP A 102 3.24 2.26 -16.36
CA ASP A 102 4.27 1.28 -16.68
C ASP A 102 4.03 -0.07 -15.96
N CYS A 103 2.77 -0.44 -15.72
CA CYS A 103 2.42 -1.56 -14.86
C CYS A 103 3.08 -2.88 -15.25
N LEU A 104 3.35 -3.11 -16.54
CA LEU A 104 3.95 -4.35 -17.03
C LEU A 104 5.40 -4.55 -16.58
N ILE A 105 6.11 -3.47 -16.23
CA ILE A 105 7.50 -3.50 -15.78
C ILE A 105 7.64 -3.11 -14.29
N CYS A 106 6.52 -2.87 -13.60
CA CYS A 106 6.51 -2.43 -12.22
C CYS A 106 6.63 -3.60 -11.25
N ASP A 107 7.47 -3.51 -10.21
CA ASP A 107 7.66 -4.59 -9.22
C ASP A 107 6.38 -4.95 -8.45
N LYS A 108 5.42 -4.01 -8.33
CA LYS A 108 4.12 -4.23 -7.68
C LYS A 108 3.04 -4.75 -8.64
N ASN A 109 3.38 -5.16 -9.87
CA ASN A 109 2.40 -5.68 -10.82
C ASN A 109 1.63 -6.87 -10.23
N GLY A 110 0.31 -6.87 -10.34
CA GLY A 110 -0.57 -7.88 -9.75
C GLY A 110 -0.88 -7.68 -8.26
N ASN A 111 0.01 -6.99 -7.53
CA ASN A 111 -0.11 -6.74 -6.09
C ASN A 111 -0.30 -5.24 -5.74
N CYS A 112 -0.67 -4.41 -6.72
CA CYS A 112 -0.87 -2.96 -6.54
C CYS A 112 -2.33 -2.63 -6.16
N GLU A 113 -2.53 -1.93 -5.05
CA GLU A 113 -3.88 -1.52 -4.58
C GLU A 113 -4.51 -0.49 -5.51
N LEU A 114 -3.73 0.44 -6.05
CA LEU A 114 -4.22 1.44 -7.01
C LEU A 114 -4.71 0.77 -8.31
N GLN A 115 -3.94 -0.18 -8.83
CA GLN A 115 -4.30 -0.98 -10.00
C GLN A 115 -5.60 -1.74 -9.75
N SER A 116 -5.71 -2.41 -8.61
CA SER A 116 -6.91 -3.17 -8.21
C SER A 116 -8.15 -2.28 -8.09
N ILE A 117 -8.01 -1.10 -7.49
CA ILE A 117 -9.12 -0.15 -7.33
C ILE A 117 -9.56 0.43 -8.68
N ALA A 118 -8.60 0.80 -9.54
CA ALA A 118 -8.91 1.27 -10.89
C ALA A 118 -9.67 0.22 -11.71
N ALA A 119 -9.22 -1.05 -11.64
CA ALA A 119 -9.89 -2.17 -12.28
C ALA A 119 -11.32 -2.35 -11.78
N ASN A 120 -11.52 -2.35 -10.45
CA ASN A 120 -12.83 -2.50 -9.79
C ASN A 120 -13.81 -1.35 -10.10
N LEU A 121 -13.31 -0.13 -10.30
CA LEU A 121 -14.12 1.04 -10.70
C LEU A 121 -14.42 1.10 -12.20
N GLY A 122 -13.94 0.12 -12.99
CA GLY A 122 -14.16 0.09 -14.44
C GLY A 122 -13.48 1.25 -15.17
N ILE A 123 -12.32 1.72 -14.67
CA ILE A 123 -11.50 2.69 -15.38
C ILE A 123 -10.76 1.94 -16.49
N ARG A 124 -11.01 2.34 -17.73
CA ARG A 124 -10.36 1.80 -18.94
C ARG A 124 -9.67 2.87 -19.77
N GLU A 125 -10.06 4.12 -19.55
CA GLU A 125 -9.47 5.30 -20.14
C GLU A 125 -9.35 6.36 -19.04
N ILE A 126 -8.28 7.15 -19.08
CA ILE A 126 -8.04 8.25 -18.15
C ILE A 126 -8.40 9.54 -18.87
N ARG A 127 -9.47 10.19 -18.41
CA ARG A 127 -10.00 11.41 -19.05
C ARG A 127 -9.14 12.64 -18.82
N PHE A 128 -8.47 12.70 -17.67
CA PHE A 128 -7.64 13.83 -17.29
C PHE A 128 -6.24 13.63 -17.86
N LYS A 129 -5.79 14.61 -18.65
CA LYS A 129 -4.42 14.72 -19.13
C LYS A 129 -3.83 16.00 -18.56
N GLY A 130 -2.58 15.95 -18.13
CA GLY A 130 -1.90 17.07 -17.51
C GLY A 130 -0.42 16.82 -17.39
N GLU A 131 0.27 17.80 -16.80
CA GLU A 131 1.65 17.62 -16.35
C GLU A 131 1.70 16.48 -15.32
N GLN A 132 2.77 15.70 -15.35
CA GLN A 132 3.06 14.68 -14.35
C GLN A 132 4.18 15.17 -13.44
N SER A 133 4.03 14.90 -12.16
CA SER A 133 5.06 15.08 -11.15
C SER A 133 6.24 14.18 -11.50
N PHE A 134 7.42 14.77 -11.60
CA PHE A 134 8.66 14.03 -11.82
C PHE A 134 9.68 14.37 -10.75
N ALA A 135 10.28 13.34 -10.16
CA ALA A 135 11.47 13.51 -9.34
C ALA A 135 12.43 12.33 -9.49
N LYS A 136 13.73 12.64 -9.42
CA LYS A 136 14.79 11.64 -9.50
C LYS A 136 14.54 10.51 -8.51
N THR A 137 14.45 9.28 -9.02
CA THR A 137 14.37 8.07 -8.19
C THR A 137 15.59 7.98 -7.29
N ASP A 138 15.37 7.74 -6.01
CA ASP A 138 16.43 7.52 -5.04
C ASP A 138 16.80 6.03 -5.02
N THR A 139 17.99 5.75 -5.54
CA THR A 139 18.63 4.43 -5.60
C THR A 139 19.92 4.42 -4.77
N SER A 140 20.05 5.32 -3.81
CA SER A 140 21.29 5.52 -3.03
C SER A 140 21.61 4.36 -2.09
N THR A 141 20.60 3.59 -1.68
CA THR A 141 20.73 2.47 -0.75
C THR A 141 20.79 1.14 -1.50
N LYS A 142 21.34 0.11 -0.84
CA LYS A 142 21.34 -1.28 -1.37
C LYS A 142 20.08 -2.08 -1.02
N SER A 143 19.14 -1.48 -0.29
CA SER A 143 17.99 -2.19 0.27
C SER A 143 16.66 -1.67 -0.24
N ILE A 144 16.54 -0.35 -0.44
CA ILE A 144 15.29 0.34 -0.76
C ILE A 144 15.49 1.20 -2.02
N ILE A 145 14.57 1.05 -2.97
CA ILE A 145 14.38 1.94 -4.11
C ILE A 145 13.16 2.81 -3.83
N LYS A 146 13.30 4.12 -4.03
CA LYS A 146 12.22 5.09 -3.86
C LYS A 146 11.96 5.84 -5.15
N ASN A 147 10.89 5.43 -5.84
CA ASN A 147 10.40 6.06 -7.04
C ASN A 147 9.29 7.07 -6.67
N TYR A 148 9.60 8.36 -6.84
CA TYR A 148 8.69 9.44 -6.47
C TYR A 148 7.49 9.55 -7.41
N ASP A 149 7.66 9.26 -8.69
CA ASP A 149 6.63 9.36 -9.72
C ASP A 149 5.50 8.35 -9.47
N LYS A 150 5.82 7.22 -8.80
CA LYS A 150 4.84 6.20 -8.41
C LYS A 150 4.13 6.52 -7.08
N CYS A 151 4.46 7.62 -6.41
CA CYS A 151 3.89 7.98 -5.12
C CYS A 151 2.53 8.69 -5.26
N ILE A 152 1.51 8.18 -4.56
CA ILE A 152 0.17 8.81 -4.51
C ILE A 152 -0.06 9.69 -3.27
N LEU A 153 1.01 10.10 -2.58
CA LEU A 153 0.98 10.93 -1.36
C LEU A 153 0.00 10.42 -0.27
N CYS A 154 -0.10 9.09 -0.14
CA CYS A 154 -1.02 8.45 0.80
C CYS A 154 -0.56 8.54 2.27
N ARG A 155 0.73 8.87 2.49
CA ARG A 155 1.39 9.01 3.81
C ARG A 155 1.42 7.76 4.69
N ARG A 156 1.06 6.58 4.18
CA ARG A 156 1.19 5.31 4.94
C ARG A 156 2.63 5.05 5.38
N CYS A 157 3.59 5.28 4.48
CA CYS A 157 5.01 5.11 4.78
C CYS A 157 5.53 6.14 5.80
N GLU A 158 5.00 7.37 5.79
CA GLU A 158 5.32 8.41 6.79
C GLU A 158 4.86 7.98 8.18
N THR A 159 3.58 7.60 8.33
CA THR A 159 3.03 7.06 9.59
C THR A 159 3.82 5.84 10.08
N MET A 160 4.10 4.88 9.20
CA MET A 160 4.85 3.68 9.60
C MET A 160 6.28 4.01 10.04
N CYS A 161 6.98 4.90 9.34
CA CYS A 161 8.36 5.27 9.66
C CYS A 161 8.46 6.11 10.95
N ASN A 162 7.52 7.03 11.16
CA ASN A 162 7.63 8.04 12.20
C ASN A 162 6.88 7.63 13.47
N ASP A 163 5.69 7.03 13.36
CA ASP A 163 4.85 6.75 14.52
C ASP A 163 5.11 5.34 15.08
N ILE A 164 5.42 4.38 14.20
CA ILE A 164 5.66 2.97 14.61
C ILE A 164 7.14 2.68 14.78
N GLN A 165 7.95 2.95 13.74
CA GLN A 165 9.39 2.70 13.82
C GLN A 165 10.14 3.81 14.58
N THR A 166 9.52 4.98 14.78
CA THR A 166 10.10 6.14 15.48
C THR A 166 11.42 6.66 14.88
N VAL A 167 11.69 6.33 13.61
CA VAL A 167 12.92 6.73 12.91
C VAL A 167 12.85 8.18 12.44
N GLY A 168 11.68 8.63 11.96
CA GLY A 168 11.53 10.03 11.53
C GLY A 168 12.13 10.37 10.16
N ALA A 169 12.45 9.38 9.32
CA ALA A 169 13.19 9.61 8.06
C ALA A 169 12.33 10.14 6.91
N LEU A 170 11.00 10.01 6.97
CA LEU A 170 10.10 10.35 5.87
C LEU A 170 9.14 11.47 6.27
N SER A 171 8.94 12.44 5.38
CA SER A 171 7.94 13.51 5.57
C SER A 171 7.43 14.06 4.25
N GLY A 172 6.25 14.68 4.26
CA GLY A 172 5.77 15.49 3.14
C GLY A 172 6.58 16.79 3.01
N VAL A 173 7.39 16.89 1.96
CA VAL A 173 8.19 18.08 1.63
C VAL A 173 7.56 18.87 0.49
N ASN A 174 7.90 20.16 0.38
CA ASN A 174 7.34 21.13 -0.57
C ASN A 174 5.81 21.35 -0.41
N ARG A 175 5.19 22.01 -1.40
CA ARG A 175 3.76 22.38 -1.38
C ARG A 175 3.13 22.24 -2.77
N GLY A 176 1.80 22.02 -2.77
CA GLY A 176 0.99 21.98 -3.98
C GLY A 176 1.37 20.79 -4.87
N PHE A 177 1.44 21.04 -6.18
CA PHE A 177 1.80 20.04 -7.18
C PHE A 177 3.22 19.47 -6.97
N ASN A 178 4.13 20.25 -6.36
CA ASN A 178 5.51 19.83 -6.12
C ASN A 178 5.71 19.03 -4.82
N THR A 179 4.62 18.71 -4.10
CA THR A 179 4.70 17.94 -2.85
C THR A 179 5.16 16.52 -3.11
N LYS A 180 6.13 16.05 -2.32
CA LYS A 180 6.60 14.65 -2.35
C LYS A 180 6.81 14.13 -0.95
N VAL A 181 6.68 12.81 -0.75
CA VAL A 181 7.12 12.18 0.50
C VAL A 181 8.63 12.02 0.42
N GLY A 182 9.37 12.97 0.97
CA GLY A 182 10.82 13.09 0.92
C GLY A 182 11.49 12.80 2.26
N THR A 183 12.81 12.98 2.28
CA THR A 183 13.67 13.08 3.46
C THR A 183 13.90 14.54 3.82
N PHE A 184 14.46 14.80 5.00
CA PHE A 184 14.87 16.15 5.38
C PHE A 184 15.86 16.74 4.35
N PHE A 185 15.67 18.01 3.96
CA PHE A 185 16.44 18.68 2.91
C PHE A 185 16.56 17.96 1.56
N ASN A 186 15.69 16.99 1.25
CA ASN A 186 15.80 16.15 0.05
C ASN A 186 17.13 15.39 -0.06
N THR A 187 17.79 15.06 1.05
CA THR A 187 19.00 14.24 1.04
C THR A 187 18.69 12.81 0.56
N ASN A 188 19.69 12.09 0.08
CA ASN A 188 19.48 10.69 -0.27
C ASN A 188 19.15 9.88 0.97
N LEU A 189 18.36 8.81 0.84
CA LEU A 189 17.97 7.97 1.96
C LEU A 189 19.16 7.36 2.71
N CYS A 190 20.27 7.06 2.00
CA CYS A 190 21.50 6.56 2.63
C CYS A 190 22.18 7.57 3.57
N ASP A 191 21.93 8.86 3.39
CA ASP A 191 22.53 9.97 4.13
C ASP A 191 21.61 10.45 5.27
N THR A 192 20.67 9.60 5.71
CA THR A 192 19.70 9.90 6.77
C THR A 192 19.75 8.86 7.88
N GLU A 193 19.00 9.10 8.95
CA GLU A 193 18.78 8.14 10.06
C GLU A 193 18.02 6.86 9.65
N CYS A 194 17.74 6.66 8.36
CA CYS A 194 17.06 5.47 7.87
C CYS A 194 17.86 4.20 8.21
N THR A 195 17.21 3.26 8.91
CA THR A 195 17.78 1.96 9.27
C THR A 195 17.58 0.88 8.19
N PHE A 196 16.98 1.24 7.06
CA PHE A 196 16.65 0.34 5.96
C PHE A 196 15.77 -0.87 6.35
N CYS A 197 14.94 -0.73 7.39
CA CYS A 197 14.10 -1.83 7.91
C CYS A 197 12.97 -2.30 6.98
N GLY A 198 12.72 -1.59 5.87
CA GLY A 198 11.73 -1.98 4.86
C GLY A 198 10.25 -1.84 5.26
N GLN A 199 9.94 -1.37 6.48
CA GLN A 199 8.54 -1.23 6.93
C GLN A 199 7.75 -0.20 6.11
N CYS A 200 8.42 0.78 5.52
CA CYS A 200 7.78 1.71 4.59
C CYS A 200 7.39 1.04 3.25
N ILE A 201 8.11 0.00 2.81
CA ILE A 201 7.83 -0.79 1.61
C ILE A 201 6.59 -1.66 1.85
N SER A 202 6.50 -2.31 3.02
CA SER A 202 5.40 -3.23 3.34
C SER A 202 4.03 -2.56 3.34
N VAL A 203 3.96 -1.27 3.70
CA VAL A 203 2.70 -0.49 3.72
C VAL A 203 2.43 0.32 2.46
N CYS A 204 3.36 0.33 1.49
CA CYS A 204 3.21 1.11 0.28
C CYS A 204 2.16 0.49 -0.66
N PRO A 205 1.07 1.19 -1.02
CA PRO A 205 0.01 0.65 -1.87
C PRO A 205 0.37 0.58 -3.36
N THR A 206 1.49 1.18 -3.77
CA THR A 206 1.97 1.31 -5.15
C THR A 206 3.44 0.93 -5.25
N GLY A 207 4.03 0.99 -6.44
CA GLY A 207 5.47 0.78 -6.67
C GLY A 207 6.37 1.95 -6.31
N ALA A 208 5.95 2.83 -5.39
CA ALA A 208 6.74 4.00 -4.99
C ALA A 208 7.93 3.66 -4.08
N LEU A 209 7.77 2.59 -3.29
CA LEU A 209 8.81 2.05 -2.42
C LEU A 209 8.88 0.55 -2.69
N THR A 210 10.05 0.08 -3.09
CA THR A 210 10.34 -1.33 -3.40
C THR A 210 11.71 -1.70 -2.84
N GLU A 211 11.96 -2.99 -2.68
CA GLU A 211 13.28 -3.52 -2.40
C GLU A 211 14.18 -3.45 -3.64
N VAL A 212 15.50 -3.46 -3.43
CA VAL A 212 16.44 -3.62 -4.55
C VAL A 212 16.31 -5.04 -5.10
N ASN A 213 15.92 -5.14 -6.37
CA ASN A 213 15.78 -6.40 -7.06
C ASN A 213 17.15 -7.00 -7.43
N ASN A 214 17.55 -8.05 -6.71
CA ASN A 214 18.79 -8.79 -6.95
C ASN A 214 18.59 -10.08 -7.77
N ILE A 215 17.39 -10.34 -8.29
CA ILE A 215 17.10 -11.55 -9.08
C ILE A 215 18.04 -11.72 -10.28
N PRO A 216 18.36 -10.69 -11.09
CA PRO A 216 19.29 -10.84 -12.21
C PRO A 216 20.68 -11.30 -11.75
N LEU A 217 21.20 -10.75 -10.66
CA LEU A 217 22.50 -11.13 -10.11
C LEU A 217 22.52 -12.59 -9.66
N VAL A 218 21.41 -13.08 -9.10
CA VAL A 218 21.27 -14.49 -8.70
C VAL A 218 21.25 -15.40 -9.93
N TRP A 219 20.53 -15.04 -10.99
CA TRP A 219 20.55 -15.81 -12.23
C TRP A 219 21.92 -15.83 -12.89
N ASP A 220 22.62 -14.70 -12.94
CA ASP A 220 23.98 -14.63 -13.47
C ASP A 220 24.92 -15.55 -12.67
N ALA A 221 24.80 -15.56 -11.34
CA ALA A 221 25.59 -16.45 -10.49
C ALA A 221 25.28 -17.93 -10.74
N LEU A 222 23.99 -18.31 -10.87
CA LEU A 222 23.57 -19.70 -11.09
C LEU A 222 24.02 -20.27 -12.44
N HIS A 223 24.20 -19.42 -13.46
CA HIS A 223 24.65 -19.84 -14.79
C HIS A 223 26.18 -19.78 -14.98
N GLN A 224 26.93 -19.27 -13.99
CA GLN A 224 28.39 -19.28 -14.00
C GLN A 224 28.93 -20.64 -13.53
N ASN A 225 29.59 -21.39 -14.42
CA ASN A 225 30.15 -22.72 -14.11
C ASN A 225 31.40 -22.69 -13.21
N GLU A 226 31.95 -21.52 -12.91
CA GLU A 226 33.23 -21.38 -12.19
C GLU A 226 33.07 -21.31 -10.66
N LYS A 227 31.87 -21.06 -10.15
CA LYS A 227 31.63 -20.83 -8.72
C LYS A 227 30.61 -21.82 -8.17
N THR A 228 30.87 -22.30 -6.96
CA THR A 228 29.86 -23.03 -6.20
C THR A 228 28.86 -22.03 -5.62
N VAL A 229 27.63 -22.04 -6.14
CA VAL A 229 26.57 -21.16 -5.64
C VAL A 229 25.85 -21.83 -4.47
N VAL A 230 25.83 -21.12 -3.34
CA VAL A 230 25.17 -21.54 -2.10
C VAL A 230 24.07 -20.54 -1.74
N VAL A 231 23.00 -21.01 -1.10
CA VAL A 231 21.94 -20.16 -0.56
C VAL A 231 21.78 -20.46 0.92
N GLN A 232 21.60 -19.42 1.72
CA GLN A 232 21.24 -19.53 3.14
C GLN A 232 19.92 -18.80 3.38
N VAL A 233 19.03 -19.42 4.15
CA VAL A 233 17.67 -18.91 4.33
C VAL A 233 17.45 -18.41 5.75
N ALA A 234 16.97 -17.17 5.89
CA ALA A 234 16.66 -16.59 7.19
C ALA A 234 15.49 -17.34 7.89
N PRO A 235 15.43 -17.34 9.24
CA PRO A 235 14.45 -18.11 10.01
C PRO A 235 12.98 -17.87 9.61
N SER A 236 12.60 -16.61 9.38
CA SER A 236 11.22 -16.19 9.06
C SER A 236 10.73 -16.63 7.68
N VAL A 237 11.64 -16.84 6.71
CA VAL A 237 11.25 -17.15 5.33
C VAL A 237 10.49 -18.47 5.26
N ARG A 238 10.90 -19.48 6.04
CA ARG A 238 10.30 -20.83 6.01
C ARG A 238 8.82 -20.86 6.44
N VAL A 239 8.35 -19.86 7.16
CA VAL A 239 6.96 -19.76 7.67
C VAL A 239 6.12 -18.74 6.90
N ALA A 240 6.76 -17.75 6.26
CA ALA A 240 6.07 -16.70 5.51
C ALA A 240 5.93 -17.01 4.02
N ILE A 241 6.92 -17.66 3.40
CA ILE A 241 6.95 -17.85 1.93
C ILE A 241 5.75 -18.66 1.41
N GLY A 242 5.14 -19.49 2.25
CA GLY A 242 3.96 -20.28 1.88
C GLY A 242 2.74 -19.43 1.53
N GLU A 243 2.60 -18.23 2.11
CA GLU A 243 1.47 -17.33 1.88
C GLU A 243 1.38 -16.89 0.41
N GLU A 244 2.53 -16.66 -0.24
CA GLU A 244 2.63 -16.33 -1.67
C GLU A 244 2.17 -17.48 -2.58
N PHE A 245 2.09 -18.70 -2.06
CA PHE A 245 1.57 -19.88 -2.76
C PHE A 245 0.15 -20.27 -2.30
N GLY A 246 -0.54 -19.37 -1.59
CA GLY A 246 -1.92 -19.56 -1.13
C GLY A 246 -2.06 -20.48 0.08
N LEU A 247 -0.97 -20.74 0.82
CA LEU A 247 -1.03 -21.43 2.11
C LEU A 247 -1.44 -20.46 3.22
N GLU A 248 -1.99 -20.98 4.31
CA GLU A 248 -2.35 -20.17 5.47
C GLU A 248 -1.09 -19.59 6.15
N ALA A 249 -1.24 -18.40 6.74
CA ALA A 249 -0.15 -17.73 7.44
C ALA A 249 0.42 -18.59 8.58
N GLY A 250 1.74 -18.67 8.67
CA GLY A 250 2.45 -19.51 9.64
C GLY A 250 2.65 -20.98 9.21
N THR A 251 2.22 -21.37 8.01
CA THR A 251 2.45 -22.73 7.48
C THR A 251 3.94 -22.99 7.26
N ILE A 252 4.49 -24.00 7.96
CA ILE A 252 5.91 -24.39 7.83
C ILE A 252 6.14 -25.05 6.46
N SER A 253 6.97 -24.41 5.64
CA SER A 253 7.25 -24.82 4.26
C SER A 253 8.72 -25.20 4.00
N THR A 254 9.49 -25.48 5.06
CA THR A 254 10.95 -25.72 4.98
C THR A 254 11.35 -26.74 3.92
N GLY A 255 10.77 -27.94 3.93
CA GLY A 255 11.13 -29.01 2.99
C GLY A 255 10.81 -28.65 1.54
N LYS A 256 9.65 -28.03 1.29
CA LYS A 256 9.23 -27.56 -0.04
C LYS A 256 10.16 -26.47 -0.56
N MET A 257 10.52 -25.51 0.30
CA MET A 257 11.43 -24.43 -0.02
C MET A 257 12.84 -24.95 -0.36
N VAL A 258 13.39 -25.86 0.43
CA VAL A 258 14.70 -26.48 0.14
C VAL A 258 14.66 -27.24 -1.19
N ALA A 259 13.59 -28.00 -1.45
CA ALA A 259 13.41 -28.71 -2.71
C ALA A 259 13.33 -27.75 -3.91
N ALA A 260 12.62 -26.63 -3.77
CA ALA A 260 12.51 -25.60 -4.81
C ALA A 260 13.87 -24.93 -5.07
N LEU A 261 14.62 -24.53 -4.04
CA LEU A 261 15.94 -23.92 -4.19
C LEU A 261 16.94 -24.88 -4.88
N LYS A 262 16.94 -26.17 -4.53
CA LYS A 262 17.74 -27.16 -5.25
C LYS A 262 17.32 -27.30 -6.71
N SER A 263 16.02 -27.27 -6.99
CA SER A 263 15.48 -27.35 -8.36
C SER A 263 15.84 -26.11 -9.20
N LEU A 264 16.03 -24.95 -8.57
CA LEU A 264 16.52 -23.73 -9.22
C LEU A 264 18.01 -23.76 -9.58
N GLY A 265 18.78 -24.72 -9.04
CA GLY A 265 20.20 -24.91 -9.37
C GLY A 265 21.19 -24.60 -8.25
N PHE A 266 20.73 -24.23 -7.05
CA PHE A 266 21.64 -24.05 -5.90
C PHE A 266 22.29 -25.37 -5.50
N LYS A 267 23.62 -25.38 -5.38
CA LYS A 267 24.39 -26.60 -5.05
C LYS A 267 24.19 -27.01 -3.60
N TYR A 268 24.23 -26.03 -2.70
CA TYR A 268 24.01 -26.22 -1.27
C TYR A 268 22.96 -25.23 -0.76
N VAL A 269 22.05 -25.73 0.07
CA VAL A 269 21.01 -24.95 0.74
C VAL A 269 21.28 -25.07 2.23
N PHE A 270 21.68 -23.95 2.83
CA PHE A 270 21.94 -23.77 4.25
C PHE A 270 20.80 -23.03 4.93
N ASP A 271 20.85 -23.05 6.24
CA ASP A 271 19.88 -22.48 7.17
C ASP A 271 20.65 -21.83 8.31
#